data_AF-A0A841QLE1-F1
#
_entry.id   AF-A0A841QLE1-F1
#
_cell.length_a   1.000
_cell.length_b   1.000
_cell.length_c   1.000
_cell.angle_alpha   90.00
_cell.angle_beta   90.00
_cell.angle_gamma   90.00
#
_symmetry.space_group_name_H-M   'P 1'
#
loop_
_entity.id
_entity.type
_entity.pdbx_description
1 polymer ?
#
loop_
_entity_poly.entity_id
_entity_poly.type
_entity_poly.pdbx_seq_one_letter_code
_entity_poly.pdbx_strand_id
1 'polypeptide(L)'
;MGKLVWNRQHFIKDPDTGKRQARPNPDSEWVIQEVPELRIVDEDLWDAVKARQASVSASRNTRDTSSPDHFREKRRPRYLFSGLSKCGCCGGGYSMISGTLLGCSTARNKGTCDNRTNMRREELERRVIDALNCPGFTGERFVQ
;
A
#
# COMPACT_ATOMS: atom_id res chain seq x y z
N MET A 1 1.13 -22.11 -7.61
CA MET A 1 1.67 -22.53 -8.91
C MET A 1 2.29 -23.91 -8.77
N GLY A 2 1.79 -24.89 -9.53
CA GLY A 2 2.36 -26.23 -9.61
C GLY A 2 3.46 -26.26 -10.66
N LYS A 3 4.65 -25.73 -10.32
CA LYS A 3 5.83 -25.80 -11.17
C LYS A 3 6.98 -26.40 -10.38
N LEU A 4 7.62 -27.42 -10.93
CA LEU A 4 8.87 -27.95 -10.40
C LEU A 4 10.02 -27.26 -11.12
N VAL A 5 10.88 -26.59 -10.35
CA VAL A 5 12.07 -25.90 -10.90
C VAL A 5 13.30 -26.48 -10.23
N TRP A 6 14.17 -27.11 -11.02
CA TRP A 6 15.45 -27.65 -10.58
C TRP A 6 16.61 -27.14 -11.44
N ASN A 7 17.83 -27.56 -11.10
CA ASN A 7 19.08 -27.07 -11.70
C ASN A 7 19.32 -25.55 -11.51
N ARG A 8 18.90 -25.00 -10.36
CA ARG A 8 19.08 -23.57 -10.05
C ARG A 8 20.52 -23.21 -9.66
N GLN A 9 21.30 -24.20 -9.23
CA GLN A 9 22.67 -24.02 -8.79
C GLN A 9 23.47 -25.30 -9.00
N HIS A 10 24.77 -25.14 -9.21
CA HIS A 10 25.75 -26.21 -9.20
C HIS A 10 26.78 -25.98 -8.10
N PHE A 11 27.49 -27.04 -7.72
CA PHE A 11 28.53 -26.96 -6.71
C PHE A 11 29.90 -27.14 -7.37
N ILE A 12 30.77 -26.16 -7.22
CA ILE A 12 32.17 -26.24 -7.64
C ILE A 12 33.03 -26.47 -6.39
N LYS A 13 34.00 -27.37 -6.48
CA LYS A 13 35.00 -27.53 -5.44
C LYS A 13 36.10 -26.49 -5.66
N ASP A 14 36.33 -25.67 -4.66
CA ASP A 14 37.41 -24.69 -4.64
C ASP A 14 38.76 -25.43 -4.61
N PRO A 15 39.66 -25.19 -5.58
CA PRO A 15 40.93 -25.90 -5.68
C PRO A 15 41.90 -25.54 -4.54
N ASP A 16 41.81 -24.33 -3.98
CA ASP A 16 42.72 -23.84 -2.94
C ASP A 16 42.23 -24.18 -1.54
N THR A 17 40.90 -24.12 -1.32
CA THR A 17 40.31 -24.34 0.01
C THR A 17 39.67 -25.72 0.20
N GLY A 18 39.50 -26.48 -0.89
CA GLY A 18 38.83 -27.79 -0.88
C GLY A 18 37.34 -27.76 -0.56
N LYS A 19 36.77 -26.57 -0.28
CA LYS A 19 35.37 -26.38 0.10
C LYS A 19 34.47 -26.37 -1.13
N ARG A 20 33.22 -26.84 -0.97
CA ARG A 20 32.19 -26.77 -2.02
C ARG A 20 31.55 -25.39 -1.98
N GLN A 21 31.68 -24.63 -3.06
CA GLN A 21 30.97 -23.36 -3.26
C GLN A 21 29.74 -23.58 -4.13
N ALA A 22 28.58 -23.11 -3.68
CA ALA A 22 27.37 -23.07 -4.50
C ALA A 22 27.43 -21.89 -5.46
N ARG A 23 27.29 -22.15 -6.77
CA ARG A 23 27.20 -21.13 -7.81
C ARG A 23 25.82 -21.20 -8.47
N PRO A 24 25.09 -20.09 -8.58
CA PRO A 24 23.80 -20.08 -9.26
C PRO A 24 24.00 -20.35 -10.75
N ASN A 25 23.13 -21.17 -11.32
CA ASN A 25 23.08 -21.38 -12.76
C ASN A 25 22.30 -20.23 -13.40
N PRO A 26 22.65 -19.83 -14.64
CA PRO A 26 21.81 -18.91 -15.40
C PRO A 26 20.39 -19.47 -15.54
N ASP A 27 19.42 -18.58 -15.64
CA ASP A 27 17.99 -18.91 -15.79
C ASP A 27 17.71 -19.77 -17.03
N SER A 28 18.51 -19.62 -18.09
CA SER A 28 18.47 -20.48 -19.29
C SER A 28 18.76 -21.96 -19.04
N GLU A 29 19.46 -22.29 -17.95
CA GLU A 29 19.77 -23.66 -17.56
C GLU A 29 18.76 -24.23 -16.55
N TRP A 30 17.82 -23.42 -16.08
CA TRP A 30 16.81 -23.88 -15.13
C TRP A 30 15.83 -24.78 -15.87
N VAL A 31 15.68 -26.00 -15.34
CA VAL A 31 14.68 -26.92 -15.88
C VAL A 31 13.38 -26.66 -15.12
N ILE A 32 12.37 -26.18 -15.86
CA ILE A 32 11.05 -25.82 -15.36
C ILE A 32 10.05 -26.82 -15.95
N GLN A 33 9.38 -27.57 -15.08
CA GLN A 33 8.29 -28.46 -15.46
C GLN A 33 6.97 -27.98 -14.84
N GLU A 34 5.94 -27.86 -15.68
CA GLU A 34 4.57 -27.63 -15.23
C GLU A 34 4.01 -28.93 -14.63
N VAL A 35 3.50 -28.85 -13.39
CA VAL A 35 2.86 -29.94 -12.65
C VAL A 35 1.51 -29.45 -12.12
N PRO A 36 0.47 -29.43 -12.99
CA PRO A 36 -0.84 -28.90 -12.62
C PRO A 36 -1.49 -29.61 -11.43
N GLU A 37 -1.17 -30.88 -11.20
CA GLU A 37 -1.73 -31.70 -10.11
C GLU A 37 -1.26 -31.24 -8.72
N LEU A 38 -0.11 -30.57 -8.61
CA LEU A 38 0.38 -29.99 -7.36
C LEU A 38 -0.13 -28.56 -7.12
N ARG A 39 -1.05 -28.09 -7.95
CA ARG A 39 -1.63 -26.75 -7.85
C ARG A 39 -2.67 -26.71 -6.71
N ILE A 40 -2.36 -25.95 -5.66
CA ILE A 40 -3.27 -25.74 -4.52
C ILE A 40 -4.45 -24.82 -4.89
N VAL A 41 -4.22 -23.86 -5.80
CA VAL A 41 -5.19 -22.82 -6.18
C VAL A 41 -5.14 -22.64 -7.69
N ASP A 42 -6.29 -22.52 -8.34
CA ASP A 42 -6.42 -22.26 -9.78
C ASP A 42 -5.59 -21.08 -10.26
N GLU A 43 -5.12 -21.16 -11.51
CA GLU A 43 -4.24 -20.17 -12.10
C GLU A 43 -4.93 -18.82 -12.31
N ASP A 44 -6.17 -18.83 -12.80
CA ASP A 44 -6.96 -17.60 -12.95
C ASP A 44 -7.17 -16.88 -11.61
N LEU A 45 -7.43 -17.64 -10.54
CA LEU A 45 -7.58 -17.08 -9.20
C LEU A 45 -6.25 -16.54 -8.66
N TRP A 46 -5.16 -17.28 -8.88
CA TRP A 46 -3.82 -16.84 -8.52
C TRP A 46 -3.45 -15.52 -9.22
N ASP A 47 -3.66 -15.43 -10.52
CA ASP A 47 -3.33 -14.27 -11.33
C ASP A 47 -4.20 -13.07 -10.95
N ALA A 48 -5.51 -13.27 -10.74
CA ALA A 48 -6.40 -12.22 -10.25
C ALA A 48 -5.94 -11.66 -8.89
N VAL A 49 -5.53 -12.54 -7.96
CA VAL A 49 -4.99 -12.11 -6.66
C VAL A 49 -3.67 -11.38 -6.83
N LYS A 50 -2.77 -11.84 -7.70
CA LYS A 50 -1.48 -11.18 -7.96
C LYS A 50 -1.65 -9.81 -8.61
N ALA A 51 -2.56 -9.67 -9.56
CA ALA A 51 -2.94 -8.39 -10.15
C ALA A 51 -3.47 -7.42 -9.07
N ARG A 52 -4.36 -7.91 -8.17
CA ARG A 52 -4.85 -7.12 -7.04
C ARG A 52 -3.76 -6.75 -6.04
N GLN A 53 -2.82 -7.65 -5.75
CA GLN A 53 -1.69 -7.37 -4.86
C GLN A 53 -0.80 -6.28 -5.45
N ALA A 54 -0.53 -6.32 -6.75
CA ALA A 54 0.26 -5.32 -7.46
C ALA A 54 -0.42 -3.94 -7.49
N SER A 55 -1.74 -3.87 -7.70
CA SER A 55 -2.46 -2.59 -7.69
C SER A 55 -2.51 -1.95 -6.30
N VAL A 56 -2.66 -2.77 -5.25
CA VAL A 56 -2.65 -2.29 -3.86
C VAL A 56 -1.26 -1.85 -3.42
N SER A 57 -0.18 -2.52 -3.85
CA SER A 57 1.19 -2.11 -3.52
C SER A 57 1.62 -0.84 -4.27
N ALA A 58 1.12 -0.60 -5.49
CA ALA A 58 1.47 0.60 -6.26
C ALA A 58 0.88 1.91 -5.69
N SER A 59 -0.26 1.85 -4.99
CA SER A 59 -0.96 3.03 -4.47
C SER A 59 -0.42 3.58 -3.14
N ARG A 60 0.45 2.83 -2.46
CA ARG A 60 1.15 3.27 -1.26
C ARG A 60 2.63 3.36 -1.61
N ASN A 61 3.31 4.42 -1.18
CA ASN A 61 4.74 4.61 -1.43
C ASN A 61 5.55 3.55 -0.62
N THR A 62 5.51 2.28 -1.03
CA THR A 62 5.97 1.11 -0.27
C THR A 62 7.30 0.56 -0.78
N ARG A 63 8.10 1.38 -1.47
CA ARG A 63 9.42 0.92 -1.97
C ARG A 63 10.52 1.04 -0.94
N ASP A 64 10.29 1.71 0.19
CA ASP A 64 11.27 1.77 1.28
C ASP A 64 10.95 0.75 2.37
N THR A 65 11.38 -0.50 2.13
CA THR A 65 11.38 -1.56 3.16
C THR A 65 12.44 -1.34 4.23
N SER A 66 13.27 -0.30 4.10
CA SER A 66 14.36 0.04 5.04
C SER A 66 13.85 0.86 6.22
N SER A 67 12.65 1.42 6.13
CA SER A 67 12.02 2.12 7.25
C SER A 67 11.51 1.11 8.29
N PRO A 68 11.94 1.22 9.57
CA PRO A 68 11.47 0.35 10.65
C PRO A 68 9.94 0.42 10.86
N ASP A 69 9.27 1.42 10.30
CA ASP A 69 7.82 1.63 10.36
C ASP A 69 7.04 1.16 9.12
N HIS A 70 7.65 0.48 8.16
CA HIS A 70 6.98 -0.02 6.95
C HIS A 70 5.75 -0.92 7.24
N PHE A 71 5.73 -1.60 8.40
CA PHE A 71 4.54 -2.34 8.85
C PHE A 71 3.36 -1.41 9.24
N ARG A 72 3.64 -0.22 9.79
CA ARG A 72 2.62 0.77 10.14
C ARG A 72 2.03 1.43 8.89
N GLU A 73 2.83 1.64 7.85
CA GLU A 73 2.39 2.19 6.56
C GLU A 73 1.39 1.29 5.82
N LYS A 74 1.44 -0.02 6.08
CA LYS A 74 0.47 -0.98 5.53
C LYS A 74 -0.89 -0.95 6.23
N ARG A 75 -1.02 -0.31 7.40
CA ARG A 75 -2.28 -0.29 8.15
C ARG A 75 -3.36 0.41 7.34
N ARG A 76 -4.51 -0.25 7.22
CA ARG A 76 -5.70 0.38 6.65
C ARG A 76 -6.05 1.60 7.51
N PRO A 77 -6.29 2.78 6.91
CA PRO A 77 -6.71 3.93 7.68
C PRO A 77 -7.97 3.59 8.49
N ARG A 78 -8.01 4.03 9.75
CA ARG A 78 -9.10 3.72 10.68
C ARG A 78 -10.40 4.44 10.31
N TYR A 79 -10.29 5.58 9.63
CA TYR A 79 -11.41 6.44 9.24
C TYR A 79 -11.39 6.70 7.73
N LEU A 80 -12.56 6.95 7.14
CA LEU A 80 -12.78 6.96 5.69
C LEU A 80 -11.89 7.97 4.96
N PHE A 81 -11.79 9.19 5.50
CA PHE A 81 -11.06 10.30 4.88
C PHE A 81 -9.68 10.57 5.51
N SER A 82 -9.13 9.60 6.23
CA SER A 82 -7.77 9.68 6.78
C SER A 82 -6.74 9.81 5.66
N GLY A 83 -5.94 10.88 5.69
CA GLY A 83 -4.92 11.16 4.66
C GLY A 83 -5.47 11.78 3.37
N LEU A 84 -6.78 11.94 3.23
CA LEU A 84 -7.42 12.57 2.06
C LEU A 84 -7.89 14.01 2.35
N SER A 85 -8.19 14.31 3.62
CA SER A 85 -8.67 15.63 4.04
C SER A 85 -7.54 16.67 4.10
N LYS A 86 -7.73 17.80 3.41
CA LYS A 86 -6.77 18.91 3.32
C LYS A 86 -7.39 20.22 3.79
N CYS A 87 -6.55 21.10 4.34
CA CYS A 87 -6.89 22.45 4.74
C CYS A 87 -6.96 23.35 3.50
N GLY A 88 -8.10 24.04 3.32
CA GLY A 88 -8.27 25.01 2.24
C GLY A 88 -7.36 26.24 2.37
N CYS A 89 -6.86 26.55 3.57
CA CYS A 89 -6.01 27.73 3.79
C CYS A 89 -4.55 27.46 3.43
N CYS A 90 -3.97 26.35 3.90
CA CYS A 90 -2.54 26.08 3.75
C CYS A 90 -2.22 24.83 2.91
N GLY A 91 -3.23 24.13 2.38
CA GLY A 91 -3.07 22.86 1.65
C GLY A 91 -2.57 21.68 2.49
N GLY A 92 -2.28 21.90 3.79
CA GLY A 92 -1.80 20.87 4.72
C GLY A 92 -2.88 19.85 5.08
N GLY A 93 -2.48 18.68 5.57
CA GLY A 93 -3.43 17.64 5.97
C GLY A 93 -4.25 18.00 7.22
N TYR A 94 -5.43 17.39 7.34
CA TYR A 94 -6.14 17.29 8.62
C TYR A 94 -5.67 16.05 9.40
N SER A 95 -5.70 16.13 10.72
CA SER A 95 -5.45 15.00 11.60
C SER A 95 -6.43 15.01 12.77
N MET A 96 -6.61 13.83 13.39
CA MET A 96 -7.42 13.69 14.58
C MET A 96 -6.78 14.46 15.73
N ILE A 97 -7.51 15.42 16.30
CA ILE A 97 -7.12 16.19 17.49
C ILE A 97 -7.68 15.52 18.75
N SER A 98 -8.84 14.88 18.64
CA SER A 98 -9.48 14.10 19.70
C SER A 98 -10.07 12.82 19.13
N GLY A 99 -10.79 12.04 19.94
CA GLY A 99 -11.49 10.85 19.48
C GLY A 99 -12.51 11.12 18.36
N THR A 100 -13.01 12.36 18.22
CA THR A 100 -14.08 12.73 17.27
C THR A 100 -13.79 13.97 16.43
N LEU A 101 -12.79 14.79 16.79
CA LEU A 101 -12.49 16.05 16.11
C LEU A 101 -11.27 15.94 15.21
N LEU A 102 -11.41 16.51 14.01
CA LEU A 102 -10.35 16.77 13.04
C LEU A 102 -9.96 18.25 13.10
N GLY A 103 -8.67 18.55 12.95
CA GLY A 103 -8.21 19.91 12.68
C GLY A 103 -6.93 19.95 11.86
N CYS A 104 -6.54 21.15 11.43
CA CYS A 104 -5.39 21.36 10.55
C CYS A 104 -4.09 20.99 11.27
N SER A 105 -3.35 20.02 10.72
CA SER A 105 -2.09 19.56 11.32
C SER A 105 -1.01 20.62 11.26
N THR A 106 -1.00 21.44 10.21
CA THR A 106 -0.04 22.54 10.05
C THR A 106 -0.28 23.63 11.09
N ALA A 107 -1.54 24.04 11.30
CA ALA A 107 -1.89 25.02 12.33
C ALA A 107 -1.51 24.52 13.74
N ARG A 108 -1.77 23.23 14.02
CA ARG A 108 -1.56 22.67 15.36
C ARG A 108 -0.10 22.32 15.66
N ASN A 109 0.59 21.67 14.73
CA ASN A 109 1.94 21.15 14.99
C ASN A 109 3.04 22.16 14.62
N LYS A 110 2.81 22.96 13.57
CA LYS A 110 3.81 23.92 13.06
C LYS A 110 3.47 25.37 13.40
N GLY A 111 2.20 25.68 13.68
CA GLY A 111 1.77 27.05 13.96
C GLY A 111 1.77 27.99 12.74
N THR A 112 2.03 27.48 11.54
CA THR A 112 2.18 28.29 10.31
C THR A 112 0.88 28.41 9.49
N CYS A 113 -0.27 28.14 10.11
CA CYS A 113 -1.59 28.28 9.49
C CYS A 113 -2.58 28.77 10.56
N ASP A 114 -3.39 29.75 10.21
CA ASP A 114 -4.35 30.37 11.14
C ASP A 114 -5.66 29.60 11.27
N ASN A 115 -5.86 28.56 10.45
CA ASN A 115 -7.05 27.73 10.50
C ASN A 115 -7.07 26.85 11.77
N ARG A 116 -7.75 27.35 12.79
CA ARG A 116 -8.00 26.66 14.07
C ARG A 116 -9.39 26.04 14.16
N THR A 117 -10.10 25.97 13.03
CA THR A 117 -11.45 25.39 12.98
C THR A 117 -11.37 23.88 13.10
N ASN A 118 -12.09 23.34 14.07
CA ASN A 118 -12.23 21.91 14.28
C ASN A 118 -13.52 21.41 13.64
N MET A 119 -13.46 20.24 13.03
CA MET A 119 -14.63 19.58 12.42
C MET A 119 -14.86 18.24 13.10
N ARG A 120 -16.13 17.89 13.35
CA ARG A 120 -16.48 16.54 13.78
C ARG A 120 -16.28 15.58 12.61
N ARG A 121 -15.50 14.52 12.84
CA ARG A 121 -15.20 13.48 11.84
C ARG A 121 -16.48 12.92 11.22
N GLU A 122 -17.45 12.55 12.05
CA GLU A 122 -18.69 11.93 11.60
C GLU A 122 -19.51 12.84 10.70
N GLU A 123 -19.57 14.13 11.01
CA GLU A 123 -20.29 15.10 10.19
C GLU A 123 -19.59 15.34 8.85
N LEU A 124 -18.25 15.42 8.86
CA LEU A 124 -17.46 15.48 7.62
C LEU A 124 -17.71 14.23 6.77
N GLU A 125 -17.62 13.04 7.39
CA GLU A 125 -17.80 11.77 6.70
C GLU A 125 -19.20 11.65 6.09
N ARG A 126 -20.22 11.98 6.87
CA ARG A 126 -21.61 11.98 6.44
C ARG A 126 -21.84 12.93 5.26
N ARG A 127 -21.42 14.19 5.35
CA ARG A 127 -21.61 15.18 4.27
C ARG A 127 -20.98 14.73 2.95
N VAL A 128 -19.78 14.17 3.00
CA VAL A 128 -19.09 13.71 1.77
C VAL A 128 -19.80 12.49 1.19
N ILE A 129 -20.20 11.52 2.01
CA ILE A 129 -20.92 10.33 1.53
C ILE A 129 -22.29 10.70 0.97
N ASP A 130 -23.04 11.55 1.66
CA ASP A 130 -24.35 12.04 1.21
C ASP A 130 -24.23 12.73 -0.15
N ALA A 131 -23.17 13.53 -0.35
CA ALA A 131 -22.90 14.17 -1.63
C ALA A 131 -22.56 13.17 -2.74
N LEU A 132 -21.74 12.15 -2.46
CA LEU A 132 -21.38 11.11 -3.43
C LEU A 132 -22.56 10.22 -3.83
N ASN A 133 -23.53 10.03 -2.93
CA ASN A 133 -24.74 9.24 -3.19
C ASN A 133 -25.84 10.03 -3.89
N CYS A 134 -25.70 11.35 -4.02
CA CYS A 134 -26.69 12.18 -4.68
C CYS A 134 -26.56 12.08 -6.22
N PRO A 135 -27.60 11.63 -6.94
CA PRO A 135 -27.57 11.55 -8.40
C PRO A 135 -27.42 12.96 -8.99
N GLY A 136 -26.30 13.22 -9.67
CA GLY A 136 -25.98 14.52 -10.26
C GLY A 136 -24.84 15.30 -9.58
N PHE A 137 -24.02 14.66 -8.74
CA PHE A 137 -22.83 15.31 -8.18
C PHE A 137 -21.83 15.74 -9.26
N THR A 138 -21.86 17.01 -9.64
CA THR A 138 -20.75 17.73 -10.27
C THR A 138 -19.97 18.45 -9.16
N GLY A 139 -18.64 18.35 -9.13
CA GLY A 139 -17.78 18.66 -7.98
C GLY A 139 -17.73 20.12 -7.47
N GLU A 140 -18.69 20.96 -7.83
CA GLU A 140 -18.68 22.42 -7.61
C GLU A 140 -19.43 22.87 -6.36
N ARG A 141 -20.10 21.96 -5.64
CA ARG A 141 -21.12 22.33 -4.64
C ARG A 141 -20.68 22.40 -3.17
N PHE A 142 -19.38 22.39 -2.88
CA PHE A 142 -18.83 22.22 -1.52
C PHE A 142 -18.36 23.50 -0.81
N VAL A 143 -18.70 24.70 -1.31
CA VAL A 143 -18.33 25.98 -0.66
C VAL A 143 -19.58 26.76 -0.24
N GLN A 144 -20.18 26.37 0.88
CA GLN A 144 -21.01 27.24 1.73
C GLN A 144 -20.87 26.82 3.20
#